data_AF-A0A5C5Z6Z4-F1
#
_entry.id   AF-A0A5C5Z6Z4-F1
#
_cell.length_a   1.000
_cell.length_b   1.000
_cell.length_c   1.000
_cell.angle_alpha   90.00
_cell.angle_beta   90.00
_cell.angle_gamma   90.00
#
_symmetry.space_group_name_H-M   'P 1'
#
loop_
_entity.id
_entity.type
_entity.pdbx_description
1 polymer ?
#
loop_
_entity_poly.entity_id
_entity_poly.type
_entity_poly.pdbx_seq_one_letter_code
_entity_poly.pdbx_strand_id
1 'polypeptide(L)'
;MVDRGWFVAAKSTYWPLCYGALDRLEESCASVGTSKKDELSLSLEQNVAWLDLAASAAMTDGNAGIESFAERFAAFAEAIRTGKDVPSDDLINRCITVGEICMAKSHLLRADELDQQDVPARSNSKKPKSKVKSAIVLAAEKEIKQEQLEAVLAQYRYDAIQSLRHRMVAQTYLKEAANSGHFSLSESMSEALPEVSELEKTDDITGDSNGNIRPKVKQMKEVTEREWTSLRAKADGIE
;
A
#
# COMPACT_ATOMS: atom_id res chain seq x y z
N MET A 1 -12.55 -28.46 12.12
CA MET A 1 -12.07 -28.06 10.78
C MET A 1 -12.44 -26.60 10.64
N VAL A 2 -11.46 -25.71 10.58
CA VAL A 2 -11.72 -24.29 10.29
C VAL A 2 -11.58 -24.15 8.79
N ASP A 3 -12.69 -23.84 8.11
CA ASP A 3 -12.73 -23.61 6.68
C ASP A 3 -11.77 -22.48 6.31
N ARG A 4 -10.63 -22.85 5.71
CA ARG A 4 -9.75 -21.90 5.01
C ARG A 4 -10.39 -21.62 3.65
N GLY A 5 -11.42 -20.77 3.65
CA GLY A 5 -12.09 -20.30 2.44
C GLY A 5 -11.31 -19.16 1.80
N TRP A 6 -10.95 -19.31 0.53
CA TRP A 6 -10.46 -18.20 -0.29
C TRP A 6 -11.65 -17.33 -0.71
N PHE A 7 -11.67 -16.06 -0.32
CA PHE A 7 -12.69 -15.10 -0.76
C PHE A 7 -12.20 -14.37 -2.01
N VAL A 8 -12.94 -14.53 -3.12
CA VAL A 8 -12.80 -13.65 -4.28
C VAL A 8 -13.55 -12.36 -3.96
N ALA A 9 -12.83 -11.34 -3.50
CA ALA A 9 -13.41 -10.02 -3.31
C ALA A 9 -13.65 -9.36 -4.68
N ALA A 10 -14.84 -8.80 -4.90
CA ALA A 10 -15.06 -7.90 -6.04
C ALA A 10 -14.10 -6.70 -5.93
N LYS A 11 -13.71 -6.10 -7.06
CA LYS A 11 -12.82 -4.91 -7.07
C LYS A 11 -13.36 -3.76 -6.19
N SER A 12 -14.68 -3.64 -6.06
CA SER A 12 -15.35 -2.65 -5.19
C SER A 12 -15.21 -2.95 -3.69
N THR A 13 -15.02 -4.21 -3.30
CA THR A 13 -14.85 -4.65 -1.91
C THR A 13 -13.40 -4.71 -1.45
N TYR A 14 -12.43 -4.48 -2.35
CA TYR A 14 -11.01 -4.51 -2.02
C TYR A 14 -10.61 -3.42 -1.02
N TRP A 15 -11.08 -2.18 -1.22
CA TRP A 15 -10.66 -1.04 -0.39
C TRP A 15 -11.10 -1.15 1.07
N PRO A 16 -12.35 -1.55 1.40
CA PRO A 16 -12.73 -1.83 2.79
C PRO A 16 -11.87 -2.90 3.48
N LEU A 17 -11.40 -3.92 2.74
CA LEU A 17 -10.54 -4.96 3.32
C LEU A 17 -9.17 -4.40 3.73
N CYS A 18 -8.66 -3.40 3.01
CA CYS A 18 -7.41 -2.72 3.38
C CYS A 18 -7.52 -1.96 4.71
N TYR A 19 -8.73 -1.51 5.10
CA TYR A 19 -8.98 -0.92 6.42
C TYR A 19 -9.30 -1.98 7.48
N GLY A 20 -9.92 -3.10 7.10
CA GLY A 20 -10.15 -4.21 8.03
C GLY A 20 -8.88 -4.81 8.62
N ALA A 21 -7.74 -4.74 7.92
CA ALA A 21 -6.43 -5.11 8.47
C ALA A 21 -5.90 -4.08 9.48
N LEU A 22 -6.20 -2.79 9.29
CA LEU A 22 -5.86 -1.73 10.24
C LEU A 22 -6.62 -1.92 11.55
N ASP A 23 -7.93 -2.16 11.47
CA ASP A 23 -8.78 -2.41 12.65
C ASP A 23 -8.21 -3.57 13.51
N ARG A 24 -7.63 -4.60 12.88
CA ARG A 24 -7.04 -5.75 13.59
C ARG A 24 -5.70 -5.42 14.23
N LEU A 25 -4.91 -4.54 13.65
CA LEU A 25 -3.66 -4.06 14.26
C LEU A 25 -3.98 -3.15 15.46
N GLU A 26 -4.98 -2.27 15.34
CA GLU A 26 -5.48 -1.45 16.44
C GLU A 26 -6.04 -2.31 17.60
N GLU A 27 -6.85 -3.34 17.28
CA GLU A 27 -7.35 -4.29 18.27
C GLU A 27 -6.21 -5.04 19.00
N SER A 28 -5.17 -5.47 18.27
CA SER A 28 -3.98 -6.08 18.84
C SER A 28 -3.29 -5.11 19.81
N CYS A 29 -3.04 -3.87 19.37
CA CYS A 29 -2.39 -2.82 20.16
C CYS A 29 -3.17 -2.53 21.45
N ALA A 30 -4.49 -2.38 21.35
CA ALA A 30 -5.37 -2.15 22.50
C ALA A 30 -5.42 -3.32 23.50
N SER A 31 -5.09 -4.53 23.05
CA SER A 31 -5.10 -5.74 23.87
C SER A 31 -3.77 -6.00 24.61
N VAL A 32 -2.69 -5.32 24.23
CA VAL A 32 -1.37 -5.43 24.88
C VAL A 32 -1.44 -4.94 26.33
N GLY A 33 -0.77 -5.64 27.25
CA GLY A 33 -0.78 -5.33 28.69
C GLY A 33 -2.11 -5.62 29.42
N THR A 34 -3.13 -6.09 28.71
CA THR A 34 -4.40 -6.52 29.32
C THR A 34 -4.31 -7.98 29.80
N SER A 35 -5.26 -8.41 30.64
CA SER A 35 -5.36 -9.82 31.06
C SER A 35 -5.92 -10.75 29.98
N LYS A 36 -6.30 -10.23 28.81
CA LYS A 36 -6.99 -10.94 27.73
C LYS A 36 -6.00 -11.61 26.76
N LYS A 37 -5.18 -12.52 27.29
CA LYS A 37 -4.11 -13.19 26.52
C LYS A 37 -4.63 -13.94 25.29
N ASP A 38 -5.77 -14.63 25.41
CA ASP A 38 -6.37 -15.37 24.30
C ASP A 38 -6.84 -14.45 23.16
N GLU A 39 -7.38 -13.28 23.49
CA GLU A 39 -7.81 -12.27 22.50
C GLU A 39 -6.59 -11.69 21.78
N LEU A 40 -5.53 -11.36 22.51
CA LEU A 40 -4.28 -10.85 21.93
C LEU A 40 -3.62 -11.89 21.00
N SER A 41 -3.48 -13.14 21.45
CA SER A 41 -2.93 -14.22 20.60
C SER A 41 -3.74 -14.40 19.33
N LEU A 42 -5.07 -14.43 19.42
CA LEU A 42 -5.93 -14.58 18.24
C LEU A 42 -5.81 -13.39 17.28
N SER A 43 -5.77 -12.17 17.80
CA SER A 43 -5.62 -10.96 16.99
C SER A 43 -4.27 -10.94 16.26
N LEU A 44 -3.17 -11.34 16.93
CA LEU A 44 -1.86 -11.48 16.30
C LEU A 44 -1.87 -12.55 15.19
N GLU A 45 -2.50 -13.71 15.39
CA GLU A 45 -2.65 -14.73 14.35
C GLU A 45 -3.44 -14.25 13.13
N GLN A 46 -4.49 -13.45 13.35
CA GLN A 46 -5.26 -12.86 12.26
C GLN A 46 -4.43 -11.84 11.48
N ASN A 47 -3.58 -11.08 12.17
CA ASN A 47 -2.66 -10.14 11.54
C ASN A 47 -1.57 -10.82 10.71
N VAL A 48 -1.19 -12.07 11.00
CA VAL A 48 -0.31 -12.89 10.12
C VAL A 48 -0.91 -13.00 8.73
N ALA A 49 -2.19 -13.38 8.63
CA ALA A 49 -2.84 -13.56 7.33
C ALA A 49 -2.93 -12.25 6.53
N TRP A 50 -3.10 -11.11 7.22
CA TRP A 50 -3.09 -9.80 6.57
C TRP A 50 -1.70 -9.39 6.07
N LEU A 51 -0.66 -9.67 6.86
CA LEU A 51 0.73 -9.40 6.46
C LEU A 51 1.14 -10.29 5.27
N ASP A 52 0.78 -11.58 5.28
CA ASP A 52 1.02 -12.49 4.14
C ASP A 52 0.30 -12.00 2.88
N LEU A 53 -0.97 -11.57 3.02
CA LEU A 53 -1.71 -10.97 1.92
C LEU A 53 -1.04 -9.68 1.44
N ALA A 54 -0.53 -8.84 2.33
CA ALA A 54 0.17 -7.62 1.97
C ALA A 54 1.50 -7.90 1.27
N ALA A 55 2.23 -8.93 1.66
CA ALA A 55 3.48 -9.35 1.00
C ALA A 55 3.22 -9.87 -0.42
N SER A 56 2.20 -10.73 -0.57
CA SER A 56 1.72 -11.24 -1.85
C SER A 56 1.20 -10.12 -2.74
N ALA A 57 0.38 -9.23 -2.16
CA ALA A 57 -0.09 -8.05 -2.84
C ALA A 57 1.07 -7.14 -3.20
N ALA A 58 2.17 -7.04 -2.47
CA ALA A 58 3.31 -6.23 -2.88
C ALA A 58 4.25 -6.92 -3.90
N MET A 59 4.04 -8.22 -4.18
CA MET A 59 4.94 -9.06 -4.99
C MET A 59 6.38 -9.06 -4.47
N THR A 60 6.55 -9.08 -3.15
CA THR A 60 7.86 -8.89 -2.52
C THR A 60 8.61 -10.18 -2.22
N ASP A 61 7.98 -11.36 -2.33
CA ASP A 61 8.55 -12.67 -1.94
C ASP A 61 9.32 -12.58 -0.59
N GLY A 62 8.78 -11.83 0.38
CA GLY A 62 9.42 -11.57 1.67
C GLY A 62 10.59 -10.57 1.69
N ASN A 63 11.15 -10.14 0.55
CA ASN A 63 12.32 -9.25 0.48
C ASN A 63 12.08 -7.84 1.05
N ALA A 64 10.83 -7.41 1.09
CA ALA A 64 10.44 -6.15 1.75
C ALA A 64 10.37 -6.28 3.29
N GLY A 65 10.59 -7.47 3.83
CA GLY A 65 10.52 -7.82 5.25
C GLY A 65 9.13 -8.10 5.79
N ILE A 66 8.09 -8.05 4.96
CA ILE A 66 6.69 -8.20 5.39
C ILE A 66 6.44 -9.61 5.97
N GLU A 67 6.86 -10.66 5.25
CA GLU A 67 6.70 -12.06 5.69
C GLU A 67 7.45 -12.34 7.00
N SER A 68 8.64 -11.76 7.18
CA SER A 68 9.41 -11.94 8.42
C SER A 68 8.69 -11.41 9.67
N PHE A 69 7.85 -10.38 9.52
CA PHE A 69 7.03 -9.86 10.62
C PHE A 69 5.76 -10.68 10.83
N ALA A 70 5.20 -11.28 9.78
CA ALA A 70 4.12 -12.25 9.90
C ALA A 70 4.57 -13.47 10.73
N GLU A 71 5.77 -13.99 10.47
CA GLU A 71 6.37 -15.07 11.27
C GLU A 71 6.57 -14.67 12.74
N ARG A 72 7.01 -13.43 13.00
CA ARG A 72 7.15 -12.91 14.38
C ARG A 72 5.81 -12.84 15.10
N PHE A 73 4.74 -12.40 14.43
CA PHE A 73 3.41 -12.35 15.03
C PHE A 73 2.92 -13.75 15.38
N ALA A 74 3.13 -14.73 14.50
CA ALA A 74 2.82 -16.13 14.77
C ALA A 74 3.59 -16.66 16.01
N ALA A 75 4.89 -16.36 16.09
CA ALA A 75 5.73 -16.75 17.22
C ALA A 75 5.26 -16.11 18.53
N PHE A 76 4.90 -14.82 18.51
CA PHE A 76 4.39 -14.11 19.69
C PHE A 76 3.04 -14.66 20.14
N ALA A 77 2.12 -14.91 19.20
CA ALA A 77 0.83 -15.50 19.51
C ALA A 77 0.97 -16.86 20.23
N GLU A 78 1.88 -17.71 19.77
CA GLU A 78 2.16 -19.01 20.38
C GLU A 78 2.85 -18.88 21.75
N ALA A 79 3.82 -17.95 21.89
CA ALA A 79 4.46 -17.66 23.17
C ALA A 79 3.44 -17.22 24.23
N ILE A 80 2.54 -16.29 23.86
CA ILE A 80 1.47 -15.78 24.74
C ILE A 80 0.51 -16.91 25.14
N ARG A 81 0.10 -17.75 24.18
CA ARG A 81 -0.83 -18.87 24.42
C ARG A 81 -0.24 -19.94 25.34
N THR A 82 1.03 -20.26 25.16
CA THR A 82 1.73 -21.27 25.96
C THR A 82 2.29 -20.73 27.27
N GLY A 83 2.37 -19.40 27.41
CA GLY A 83 2.97 -18.72 28.56
C GLY A 83 4.49 -18.89 28.65
N LYS A 84 5.15 -19.36 27.58
CA LYS A 84 6.60 -19.59 27.55
C LYS A 84 7.28 -18.50 26.73
N ASP A 85 8.39 -17.97 27.25
CA ASP A 85 9.22 -16.97 26.58
C ASP A 85 8.41 -15.77 26.04
N VAL A 86 7.38 -15.35 26.79
CA VAL A 86 6.47 -14.27 26.38
C VAL A 86 7.27 -12.97 26.26
N PRO A 87 7.27 -12.32 25.08
CA PRO A 87 7.90 -11.03 24.87
C PRO A 87 7.33 -9.95 25.81
N SER A 88 8.09 -8.88 26.03
CA SER A 88 7.57 -7.72 26.76
C SER A 88 6.46 -7.02 25.97
N ASP A 89 5.53 -6.38 26.67
CA ASP A 89 4.47 -5.57 26.06
C ASP A 89 5.04 -4.49 25.11
N ASP A 90 6.16 -3.85 25.48
CA ASP A 90 6.86 -2.89 24.62
C ASP A 90 7.36 -3.52 23.32
N LEU A 91 7.90 -4.75 23.38
CA LEU A 91 8.35 -5.45 22.17
C LEU A 91 7.16 -5.87 21.28
N ILE A 92 6.04 -6.28 21.89
CA ILE A 92 4.81 -6.61 21.15
C ILE A 92 4.27 -5.36 20.45
N ASN A 93 4.14 -4.23 21.17
CA ASN A 93 3.68 -2.96 20.60
C ASN A 93 4.57 -2.47 19.46
N ARG A 94 5.90 -2.51 19.62
CA ARG A 94 6.84 -2.18 18.53
C ARG A 94 6.61 -3.07 17.32
N CYS A 95 6.41 -4.36 17.52
CA CYS A 95 6.17 -5.31 16.44
C CYS A 95 4.86 -4.99 15.71
N ILE A 96 3.80 -4.66 16.43
CA ILE A 96 2.51 -4.19 15.87
C ILE A 96 2.71 -2.93 15.03
N THR A 97 3.44 -1.94 15.54
CA THR A 97 3.78 -0.73 14.79
C THR A 97 4.59 -1.01 13.53
N VAL A 98 5.53 -1.98 13.57
CA VAL A 98 6.22 -2.39 12.33
C VAL A 98 5.26 -3.10 11.37
N GLY A 99 4.28 -3.85 11.88
CA GLY A 99 3.19 -4.41 11.07
C GLY A 99 2.43 -3.33 10.30
N GLU A 100 2.04 -2.25 10.96
CA GLU A 100 1.38 -1.09 10.32
C GLU A 100 2.26 -0.46 9.24
N ILE A 101 3.57 -0.30 9.52
CA ILE A 101 4.54 0.21 8.54
C ILE A 101 4.69 -0.76 7.36
N CYS A 102 4.69 -2.07 7.58
CA CYS A 102 4.72 -3.08 6.52
C CYS A 102 3.46 -3.00 5.62
N MET A 103 2.28 -2.78 6.20
CA MET A 103 1.04 -2.55 5.45
C MET A 103 1.13 -1.26 4.61
N ALA A 104 1.63 -0.17 5.20
CA ALA A 104 1.89 1.07 4.47
C ALA A 104 2.87 0.86 3.31
N LYS A 105 3.97 0.12 3.54
CA LYS A 105 4.98 -0.21 2.53
C LYS A 105 4.38 -0.99 1.36
N SER A 106 3.55 -2.00 1.64
CA SER A 106 2.86 -2.77 0.59
C SER A 106 2.01 -1.86 -0.32
N HIS A 107 1.23 -0.96 0.27
CA HIS A 107 0.43 0.00 -0.49
C HIS A 107 1.27 1.02 -1.27
N LEU A 108 2.39 1.49 -0.72
CA LEU A 108 3.30 2.39 -1.42
C LEU A 108 4.00 1.73 -2.62
N LEU A 109 4.34 0.44 -2.52
CA LEU A 109 4.89 -0.34 -3.64
C LEU A 109 3.88 -0.47 -4.78
N ARG A 110 2.61 -0.74 -4.46
CA ARG A 110 1.53 -0.78 -5.46
C ARG A 110 1.22 0.59 -6.07
N ALA A 111 1.24 1.65 -5.26
CA ALA A 111 1.07 3.00 -5.77
C ALA A 111 2.17 3.37 -6.78
N ASP A 112 3.41 2.91 -6.55
CA ASP A 112 4.55 3.16 -7.44
C ASP A 112 4.45 2.43 -8.78
N GLU A 113 4.07 1.16 -8.75
CA GLU A 113 3.92 0.35 -9.96
C GLU A 113 2.93 1.00 -10.94
N LEU A 114 1.83 1.56 -10.41
CA LEU A 114 0.83 2.30 -11.19
C LEU A 114 1.37 3.63 -11.72
N ASP A 115 2.27 4.28 -10.98
CA ASP A 115 2.89 5.55 -11.36
C ASP A 115 3.96 5.40 -12.46
N GLN A 116 4.65 4.26 -12.50
CA GLN A 116 5.67 3.95 -13.50
C GLN A 116 5.07 3.64 -14.89
N GLN A 117 3.75 3.48 -14.97
CA GLN A 117 3.03 3.44 -16.25
C GLN A 117 2.91 4.87 -16.78
N ASP A 118 3.99 5.35 -17.41
CA ASP A 118 4.01 6.66 -18.05
C ASP A 118 2.86 6.80 -19.06
N VAL A 119 2.26 7.99 -19.13
CA VAL A 119 1.48 8.39 -20.31
C VAL A 119 2.39 8.15 -21.51
N PRO A 120 2.01 7.36 -22.53
CA PRO A 120 2.86 7.19 -23.69
C PRO A 120 3.08 8.59 -24.25
N ALA A 121 4.32 9.05 -24.14
CA ALA A 121 4.75 10.32 -24.69
C ALA A 121 4.23 10.34 -26.11
N ARG A 122 3.42 11.36 -26.47
CA ARG A 122 2.94 11.59 -27.84
C ARG A 122 4.12 11.29 -28.75
N SER A 123 4.11 10.12 -29.40
CA SER A 123 5.37 9.62 -29.91
C SER A 123 5.76 10.57 -31.02
N ASN A 124 6.83 11.35 -30.81
CA ASN A 124 7.50 12.13 -31.83
C ASN A 124 8.26 11.16 -32.76
N SER A 125 7.67 9.99 -33.04
CA SER A 125 8.17 9.06 -34.03
C SER A 125 8.20 9.82 -35.34
N LYS A 126 9.41 10.12 -35.81
CA LYS A 126 9.67 10.66 -37.13
C LYS A 126 8.87 9.79 -38.09
N LYS A 127 7.82 10.38 -38.69
CA LYS A 127 6.93 9.67 -39.61
C LYS A 127 7.80 8.91 -40.62
N PRO A 128 7.69 7.58 -40.72
CA PRO A 128 8.37 6.86 -41.77
C PRO A 128 7.90 7.46 -43.10
N LYS A 129 8.85 7.87 -43.95
CA LYS A 129 8.56 8.37 -45.30
C LYS A 129 7.85 7.23 -46.04
N SER A 130 6.52 7.28 -46.12
CA SER A 130 5.70 6.21 -46.67
C SER A 130 4.86 6.71 -47.84
N LYS A 131 4.69 5.81 -48.81
CA LYS A 131 4.04 5.95 -50.11
C LYS A 131 2.65 6.59 -50.00
N VAL A 132 2.23 7.28 -51.07
CA VAL A 132 0.92 7.93 -51.21
C VAL A 132 -0.18 6.95 -50.79
N LYS A 133 -0.82 7.20 -49.65
CA LYS A 133 -2.00 6.47 -49.15
C LYS A 133 -3.27 7.18 -49.64
N SER A 134 -4.34 6.43 -49.90
CA SER A 134 -5.63 7.03 -50.26
C SER A 134 -6.22 7.83 -49.09
N ALA A 135 -7.05 8.84 -49.40
CA ALA A 135 -7.67 9.70 -48.38
C ALA A 135 -8.50 8.94 -47.35
N ILE A 136 -9.15 7.84 -47.77
CA ILE A 136 -9.94 6.95 -46.91
C ILE A 136 -9.04 6.26 -45.86
N VAL A 137 -7.89 5.75 -46.29
CA VAL A 137 -6.92 5.09 -45.38
C VAL A 137 -6.32 6.10 -44.40
N LEU A 138 -6.07 7.35 -44.83
CA LEU A 138 -5.57 8.40 -43.94
C LEU A 138 -6.61 8.84 -42.89
N ALA A 139 -7.89 8.88 -43.26
CA ALA A 139 -8.98 9.19 -42.33
C ALA A 139 -9.15 8.07 -41.28
N ALA A 140 -9.20 6.81 -41.72
CA ALA A 140 -9.28 5.66 -40.83
C ALA A 140 -8.06 5.56 -39.88
N GLU A 141 -6.83 5.83 -40.37
CA GLU A 141 -5.64 5.87 -39.51
C GLU A 141 -5.67 6.99 -38.46
N LYS A 142 -6.34 8.11 -38.76
CA LYS A 142 -6.51 9.21 -37.80
C LYS A 142 -7.52 8.82 -36.72
N GLU A 143 -8.62 8.19 -37.10
CA GLU A 143 -9.67 7.71 -36.18
C GLU A 143 -9.12 6.63 -35.24
N ILE A 144 -8.44 5.61 -35.76
CA ILE A 144 -7.80 4.56 -34.95
C ILE A 144 -6.79 5.15 -33.94
N LYS A 145 -5.99 6.14 -34.36
CA LYS A 145 -5.04 6.81 -33.46
C LYS A 145 -5.73 7.61 -32.37
N GLN A 146 -6.88 8.21 -32.68
CA GLN A 146 -7.66 8.96 -31.71
C GLN A 146 -8.27 8.01 -30.67
N GLU A 147 -8.88 6.91 -31.10
CA GLU A 147 -9.42 5.88 -30.20
C GLU A 147 -8.33 5.26 -29.31
N GLN A 148 -7.15 4.96 -29.87
CA GLN A 148 -6.01 4.48 -29.08
C GLN A 148 -5.55 5.48 -28.03
N LEU A 149 -5.50 6.78 -28.38
CA LEU A 149 -5.14 7.84 -27.44
C LEU A 149 -6.18 7.96 -26.33
N GLU A 150 -7.47 7.89 -26.65
CA GLU A 150 -8.56 7.94 -25.68
C GLU A 150 -8.54 6.75 -24.72
N ALA A 151 -8.33 5.53 -25.24
CA ALA A 151 -8.19 4.33 -24.42
C ALA A 151 -7.01 4.41 -23.45
N VAL A 152 -5.85 4.89 -23.94
CA VAL A 152 -4.67 5.14 -23.11
C VAL A 152 -4.94 6.16 -22.02
N LEU A 153 -5.59 7.29 -22.36
CA LEU A 153 -5.92 8.32 -21.38
C LEU A 153 -6.88 7.79 -20.32
N ALA A 154 -7.89 7.01 -20.72
CA ALA A 154 -8.82 6.37 -19.79
C ALA A 154 -8.10 5.42 -18.82
N GLN A 155 -7.16 4.61 -19.33
CA GLN A 155 -6.34 3.72 -18.50
C GLN A 155 -5.47 4.51 -17.51
N TYR A 156 -4.77 5.54 -18.00
CA TYR A 156 -3.96 6.40 -17.14
C TYR A 156 -4.78 7.05 -16.02
N ARG A 157 -5.98 7.55 -16.33
CA ARG A 157 -6.90 8.11 -15.31
C ARG A 157 -7.27 7.06 -14.26
N TYR A 158 -7.61 5.85 -14.69
CA TYR A 158 -7.92 4.75 -13.78
C TYR A 158 -6.72 4.44 -12.86
N ASP A 159 -5.52 4.30 -13.42
CA ASP A 159 -4.31 3.96 -12.65
C ASP A 159 -3.90 5.08 -11.68
N ALA A 160 -4.02 6.34 -12.09
CA ALA A 160 -3.78 7.50 -11.21
C ALA A 160 -4.74 7.49 -10.00
N ILE A 161 -6.02 7.20 -10.21
CA ILE A 161 -7.01 7.07 -9.14
C ILE A 161 -6.69 5.89 -8.21
N GLN A 162 -6.36 4.72 -8.76
CA GLN A 162 -6.00 3.56 -7.93
C GLN A 162 -4.73 3.84 -7.13
N SER A 163 -3.75 4.51 -7.72
CA SER A 163 -2.52 4.90 -7.04
C SER A 163 -2.81 5.88 -5.90
N LEU A 164 -3.68 6.88 -6.10
CA LEU A 164 -4.11 7.78 -5.02
C LEU A 164 -4.77 7.03 -3.87
N ARG A 165 -5.68 6.08 -4.15
CA ARG A 165 -6.33 5.26 -3.11
C ARG A 165 -5.33 4.49 -2.28
N HIS A 166 -4.36 3.83 -2.90
CA HIS A 166 -3.28 3.13 -2.16
C HIS A 166 -2.48 4.08 -1.27
N ARG A 167 -2.19 5.30 -1.74
CA ARG A 167 -1.49 6.32 -0.93
C ARG A 167 -2.30 6.77 0.27
N MET A 168 -3.60 6.97 0.12
CA MET A 168 -4.49 7.34 1.24
C MET A 168 -4.51 6.26 2.31
N VAL A 169 -4.60 5.00 1.90
CA VAL A 169 -4.53 3.86 2.82
C VAL A 169 -3.16 3.82 3.51
N ALA A 170 -2.06 3.93 2.76
CA ALA A 170 -0.71 3.96 3.33
C ALA A 170 -0.52 5.10 4.35
N GLN A 171 -1.01 6.30 4.05
CA GLN A 171 -0.97 7.43 4.97
C GLN A 171 -1.75 7.14 6.26
N THR A 172 -2.88 6.43 6.17
CA THR A 172 -3.68 6.05 7.34
C THR A 172 -2.89 5.11 8.25
N TYR A 173 -2.26 4.06 7.68
CA TYR A 173 -1.38 3.17 8.44
C TYR A 173 -0.20 3.90 9.08
N LEU A 174 0.45 4.82 8.36
CA LEU A 174 1.56 5.59 8.92
C LEU A 174 1.11 6.50 10.06
N LYS A 175 -0.08 7.09 9.98
CA LYS A 175 -0.65 7.92 11.05
C LYS A 175 -0.92 7.09 12.30
N GLU A 176 -1.49 5.91 12.13
CA GLU A 176 -1.73 5.01 13.27
C GLU A 176 -0.43 4.53 13.89
N ALA A 177 0.54 4.18 13.06
CA ALA A 177 1.88 3.81 13.52
C ALA A 177 2.60 4.94 14.26
N ALA A 178 2.32 6.20 13.95
CA ALA A 178 2.83 7.34 14.70
C ALA A 178 2.09 7.55 16.04
N ASN A 179 0.81 7.16 16.14
CA ASN A 179 0.03 7.25 17.38
C ASN A 179 0.55 6.31 18.47
N SER A 180 1.23 5.22 18.12
CA SER A 180 1.89 4.33 19.08
C SER A 180 3.06 4.98 19.85
N GLY A 181 3.56 6.13 19.37
CA GLY A 181 4.65 6.88 19.98
C GLY A 181 6.04 6.31 19.72
N HIS A 182 6.17 5.27 18.90
CA HIS A 182 7.47 4.69 18.54
C HIS A 182 8.22 5.46 17.45
N PHE A 183 7.54 6.29 16.67
CA PHE A 183 8.13 7.30 15.78
C PHE A 183 7.18 8.48 15.57
N SER A 184 7.62 9.52 14.85
CA SER A 184 6.81 10.70 14.56
C SER A 184 6.77 11.01 13.06
N LEU A 185 5.59 11.36 12.57
CA LEU A 185 5.42 11.90 11.22
C LEU A 185 5.58 13.41 11.20
N SER A 186 6.14 13.95 10.10
CA SER A 186 6.13 15.39 9.88
C SER A 186 4.70 15.87 9.62
N GLU A 187 4.45 17.16 9.89
CA GLU A 187 3.17 17.82 9.62
C GLU A 187 2.77 17.67 8.14
N SER A 188 3.72 17.88 7.24
CA SER A 188 3.53 17.70 5.79
C SER A 188 3.11 16.29 5.37
N MET A 189 3.47 15.27 6.15
CA MET A 189 3.08 13.87 5.90
C MET A 189 1.75 13.51 6.57
N SER A 190 1.33 14.30 7.54
CA SER A 190 0.05 14.16 8.21
C SER A 190 -1.07 14.91 7.48
N GLU A 191 -0.74 15.91 6.66
CA GLU A 191 -1.69 16.59 5.77
C GLU A 191 -2.43 15.61 4.87
N ALA A 192 -3.76 15.68 4.87
CA ALA A 192 -4.59 14.83 4.03
C ALA A 192 -4.21 14.95 2.55
N LEU A 193 -4.18 13.81 1.87
CA LEU A 193 -4.12 13.76 0.42
C LEU A 193 -5.45 14.24 -0.19
N PRO A 194 -5.46 14.70 -1.46
CA PRO A 194 -6.70 15.06 -2.15
C PRO A 194 -7.71 13.92 -2.15
N GLU A 195 -9.00 14.25 -2.12
CA GLU A 195 -10.03 13.22 -2.19
C GLU A 195 -10.09 12.60 -3.59
N VAL A 196 -10.36 11.29 -3.65
CA VAL A 196 -10.59 10.57 -4.91
C VAL A 196 -11.73 11.22 -5.72
N SER A 197 -12.77 11.69 -5.02
CA SER A 197 -13.94 12.30 -5.63
C SER A 197 -13.65 13.62 -6.36
N GLU A 198 -12.56 14.29 -5.99
CA GLU A 198 -12.07 15.51 -6.65
C GLU A 198 -11.29 15.15 -7.90
N LEU A 199 -10.42 14.14 -7.83
CA LEU A 199 -9.64 13.67 -8.97
C LEU A 199 -10.50 13.06 -10.09
N GLU A 200 -11.57 12.36 -9.74
CA GLU A 200 -12.54 11.77 -10.68
C GLU A 200 -13.26 12.84 -11.53
N LYS A 201 -13.29 14.09 -11.08
CA LYS A 201 -13.96 15.22 -11.76
C LYS A 201 -13.01 16.09 -12.58
N THR A 202 -11.69 15.88 -12.47
CA THR A 202 -10.70 16.72 -13.14
C THR A 202 -10.43 16.26 -14.57
N ASP A 203 -10.54 17.18 -15.52
CA ASP A 203 -10.26 16.88 -16.94
C ASP A 203 -8.75 16.68 -17.21
N ASP A 204 -7.88 17.36 -16.46
CA ASP A 204 -6.42 17.24 -16.52
C ASP A 204 -5.82 16.57 -15.27
N ILE A 205 -5.93 15.24 -15.21
CA ILE A 205 -5.34 14.41 -14.15
C ILE A 205 -3.80 14.42 -14.20
N THR A 206 -3.19 14.82 -15.32
CA THR A 206 -1.72 14.81 -15.50
C THR A 206 -1.02 15.94 -14.76
N GLY A 207 -1.64 17.12 -14.68
CA GLY A 207 -1.12 18.27 -13.94
C GLY A 207 -1.09 18.04 -12.43
N ASP A 208 -2.22 17.63 -11.86
CA ASP A 208 -2.35 17.41 -10.41
C ASP A 208 -1.52 16.21 -9.92
N SER A 209 -1.50 15.11 -10.66
CA SER A 209 -0.70 13.92 -10.31
C SER A 209 0.79 14.23 -10.25
N ASN A 210 1.32 14.98 -11.21
CA ASN A 210 2.75 15.32 -11.29
C ASN A 210 3.15 16.47 -10.34
N GLY A 211 2.29 17.46 -10.13
CA GLY A 211 2.60 18.64 -9.31
C GLY A 211 2.45 18.42 -7.82
N ASN A 212 1.39 17.74 -7.38
CA ASN A 212 1.00 17.70 -5.96
C ASN A 212 1.08 16.29 -5.35
N ILE A 213 0.73 15.25 -6.11
CA ILE A 213 0.55 13.90 -5.55
C ILE A 213 1.86 13.09 -5.56
N ARG A 214 2.63 13.11 -6.65
CA ARG A 214 3.90 12.35 -6.77
C ARG A 214 5.03 12.80 -5.82
N PRO A 215 5.26 14.11 -5.57
CA PRO A 215 6.31 14.55 -4.64
C PRO A 215 6.08 14.09 -3.19
N LYS A 216 4.82 14.15 -2.70
CA LYS A 216 4.45 13.64 -1.37
C LYS A 216 4.70 12.12 -1.25
N VAL A 217 4.60 11.36 -2.34
CA VAL A 217 4.88 9.91 -2.36
C VAL A 217 6.34 9.58 -2.14
N LYS A 218 7.24 10.30 -2.79
CA LYS A 218 8.67 10.07 -2.61
C LYS A 218 9.05 10.24 -1.12
N GLN A 219 8.49 11.26 -0.49
CA GLN A 219 8.65 11.49 0.95
C GLN A 219 8.04 10.36 1.79
N MET A 220 6.80 9.91 1.50
CA MET A 220 6.18 8.81 2.22
C MET A 220 7.00 7.52 2.13
N LYS A 221 7.56 7.19 0.97
CA LYS A 221 8.43 6.02 0.81
C LYS A 221 9.74 6.15 1.58
N GLU A 222 10.39 7.30 1.50
CA GLU A 222 11.65 7.56 2.23
C GLU A 222 11.44 7.43 3.74
N VAL A 223 10.35 7.98 4.28
CA VAL A 223 9.99 7.84 5.69
C VAL A 223 9.68 6.38 6.02
N THR A 224 8.83 5.72 5.25
CA THR A 224 8.46 4.31 5.47
C THR A 224 9.68 3.41 5.51
N GLU A 225 10.60 3.56 4.56
CA GLU A 225 11.81 2.73 4.49
C GLU A 225 12.78 3.03 5.64
N ARG A 226 12.94 4.30 6.01
CA ARG A 226 13.78 4.71 7.14
C ARG A 226 13.24 4.16 8.46
N GLU A 227 11.96 4.36 8.74
CA GLU A 227 11.34 3.92 9.99
C GLU A 227 11.26 2.39 10.05
N TRP A 228 10.91 1.73 8.94
CA TRP A 228 10.96 0.27 8.84
C TRP A 228 12.35 -0.26 9.18
N THR A 229 13.41 0.30 8.58
CA THR A 229 14.79 -0.14 8.84
C THR A 229 15.17 0.09 10.31
N SER A 230 14.84 1.26 10.87
CA SER A 230 15.18 1.59 12.26
C SER A 230 14.44 0.72 13.28
N LEU A 231 13.14 0.53 13.10
CA LEU A 231 12.31 -0.24 14.02
C LEU A 231 12.56 -1.74 13.90
N ARG A 232 12.85 -2.23 12.69
CA ARG A 232 13.29 -3.61 12.48
C ARG A 232 14.58 -3.91 13.22
N ALA A 233 15.61 -3.07 13.08
CA ALA A 233 16.88 -3.28 13.77
C ALA A 233 16.69 -3.40 15.30
N LYS A 234 15.84 -2.53 15.86
CA LYS A 234 15.46 -2.57 17.29
C LYS A 234 14.66 -3.83 17.65
N ALA A 235 13.74 -4.28 16.80
CA ALA A 235 12.97 -5.51 17.01
C ALA A 235 13.81 -6.80 16.84
N ASP A 236 14.88 -6.72 16.05
CA ASP A 236 15.87 -7.78 15.84
C ASP A 236 16.95 -7.80 16.94
N GLY A 237 16.97 -6.81 17.85
CA GLY A 237 17.98 -6.70 18.92
C GLY A 237 19.37 -6.33 18.41
N ILE A 238 19.44 -5.72 17.22
CA ILE A 238 20.67 -5.24 16.59
C ILE A 238 20.77 -3.74 16.89
N GLU A 239 21.48 -3.39 17.96
CA GLU A 239 21.90 -2.00 18.26
C GLU A 239 23.17 -1.62 17.50
#